data_AF-E3J1U4-F1
#
_entry.id   AF-E3J1U4-F1
#
_cell.length_a   1.000
_cell.length_b   1.000
_cell.length_c   1.000
_cell.angle_alpha   90.00
_cell.angle_beta   90.00
_cell.angle_gamma   90.00
#
_symmetry.space_group_name_H-M   'P 1'
#
loop_
_entity.id
_entity.type
_entity.pdbx_description
1 polymer ?
#
loop_
_entity_poly.entity_id
_entity_poly.type
_entity_poly.pdbx_seq_one_letter_code
_entity_poly.pdbx_strand_id
1 'polypeptide(L)'
;MPRRQGATDDVPPASRLRGALRGATPLALAGMLANVANLGVTLVIARAMSTRSYGATAVLFALFMVVSMPGSALLVGVVRRVTTWTRTGRADLVVGWAARVRSAGLRTVVVVALLALAVRGPLAHELSLPGPGGVAQTLTAGAAWCLLCVDRGLLQATRRYRELASNLLVDAAVKGAATVGLVLAGLGQAGAATAVLCGVLAALVHARLALRRLAPDASCSPAALTADPAPAAGAGPAAARERRLAVELGAALAALGFLALLQNIDVLIQGRLAPAESGQYAAVSVTSKVLMFGAVVLAGFLLPEAADRRHLGEHALHQLGATLAILVAPASVLLVVATAAPATLLSLAFGPRFTDASGALLPLAGAMTCLGATVLFTHYLLALGSRAVLVALGITATAAAGLITLAGGSPVATARMDLAVQAVLAVVTGLLVVGAARRTTAAAAAGAPATEVTA
;
A
#
# COMPACT_ATOMS: atom_id res chain seq x y z
N MET A 1 -51.60 25.81 15.11
CA MET A 1 -50.89 24.54 15.35
C MET A 1 -49.92 24.28 14.19
N PRO A 2 -48.59 24.34 14.38
CA PRO A 2 -47.65 24.06 13.31
C PRO A 2 -47.42 22.54 13.16
N ARG A 3 -47.51 22.04 11.93
CA ARG A 3 -47.26 20.64 11.56
C ARG A 3 -45.78 20.30 11.74
N ARG A 4 -45.54 19.19 12.44
CA ARG A 4 -44.22 18.59 12.70
C ARG A 4 -43.54 18.13 11.41
N GLN A 5 -42.21 18.27 11.46
CA GLN A 5 -41.15 17.73 10.60
C GLN A 5 -41.44 16.31 10.08
N GLY A 6 -41.27 16.12 8.76
CA GLY A 6 -41.24 14.81 8.12
C GLY A 6 -39.84 14.23 8.09
N ALA A 7 -39.67 13.10 8.79
CA ALA A 7 -38.79 11.97 8.52
C ALA A 7 -37.34 12.27 8.06
N THR A 8 -36.44 12.39 9.03
CA THR A 8 -35.05 11.97 8.81
C THR A 8 -35.00 10.45 8.74
N ASP A 9 -34.46 9.92 7.64
CA ASP A 9 -34.23 8.49 7.38
C ASP A 9 -33.51 7.77 8.53
N ASP A 10 -34.30 7.17 9.42
CA ASP A 10 -33.79 6.32 10.50
C ASP A 10 -33.61 4.88 10.00
N VAL A 11 -32.71 4.73 9.02
CA VAL A 11 -32.29 3.42 8.53
C VAL A 11 -31.56 2.71 9.67
N PRO A 12 -32.03 1.55 10.17
CA PRO A 12 -31.48 0.91 11.36
C PRO A 12 -30.01 0.52 11.14
N PRO A 13 -29.13 0.65 12.16
CA PRO A 13 -27.68 0.47 12.03
C PRO A 13 -27.28 -0.89 11.43
N ALA A 14 -28.05 -1.95 11.71
CA ALA A 14 -27.83 -3.30 11.14
C ALA A 14 -27.99 -3.35 9.61
N SER A 15 -28.86 -2.52 9.03
CA SER A 15 -29.05 -2.44 7.57
C SER A 15 -27.95 -1.62 6.87
N ARG A 16 -27.41 -0.60 7.56
CA ARG A 16 -26.22 0.16 7.11
C ARG A 16 -24.97 -0.73 7.11
N LEU A 17 -24.80 -1.54 8.14
CA LEU A 17 -23.70 -2.52 8.25
C LEU A 17 -23.79 -3.60 7.17
N ARG A 18 -24.98 -4.20 6.96
CA ARG A 18 -25.18 -5.17 5.86
C ARG A 18 -24.94 -4.57 4.48
N GLY A 19 -25.31 -3.30 4.25
CA GLY A 19 -25.03 -2.58 3.01
C GLY A 19 -23.53 -2.30 2.79
N ALA A 20 -22.82 -1.92 3.85
CA ALA A 20 -21.37 -1.70 3.82
C ALA A 20 -20.59 -3.01 3.57
N LEU A 21 -20.96 -4.09 4.27
CA LEU A 21 -20.35 -5.41 4.11
C LEU A 21 -20.57 -5.98 2.70
N ARG A 22 -21.79 -5.87 2.16
CA ARG A 22 -22.09 -6.32 0.78
C ARG A 22 -21.27 -5.60 -0.30
N GLY A 23 -20.83 -4.37 -0.04
CA GLY A 23 -19.97 -3.60 -0.96
C GLY A 23 -18.47 -3.86 -0.78
N ALA A 24 -18.01 -4.06 0.46
CA ALA A 24 -16.60 -4.22 0.79
C ALA A 24 -16.06 -5.64 0.53
N THR A 25 -16.88 -6.69 0.70
CA THR A 25 -16.45 -8.08 0.49
C THR A 25 -16.02 -8.37 -0.95
N PRO A 26 -16.73 -7.95 -2.02
CA PRO A 26 -16.27 -8.17 -3.39
C PRO A 26 -14.95 -7.46 -3.70
N LEU A 27 -14.73 -6.27 -3.13
CA LEU A 27 -13.49 -5.52 -3.28
C LEU A 27 -12.32 -6.24 -2.59
N ALA A 28 -12.55 -6.78 -1.39
CA ALA A 28 -11.61 -7.60 -0.63
C ALA A 28 -11.15 -8.83 -1.45
N LEU A 29 -12.12 -9.59 -1.94
CA LEU A 29 -11.90 -10.81 -2.69
C LEU A 29 -11.19 -10.53 -4.01
N ALA A 30 -11.56 -9.47 -4.72
CA ALA A 30 -10.88 -9.04 -5.94
C ALA A 30 -9.41 -8.67 -5.66
N GLY A 31 -9.13 -7.96 -4.57
CA GLY A 31 -7.78 -7.62 -4.15
C GLY A 31 -6.94 -8.86 -3.78
N MET A 32 -7.52 -9.80 -3.03
CA MET A 32 -6.85 -11.07 -2.70
C MET A 32 -6.57 -11.89 -3.96
N LEU A 33 -7.55 -12.05 -4.84
CA LEU A 33 -7.39 -12.79 -6.10
C LEU A 33 -6.31 -12.15 -6.97
N ALA A 34 -6.31 -10.82 -7.10
CA ALA A 34 -5.29 -10.08 -7.83
C ALA A 34 -3.88 -10.31 -7.26
N ASN A 35 -3.72 -10.32 -5.93
CA ASN A 35 -2.43 -10.59 -5.29
C ASN A 35 -1.96 -12.04 -5.49
N VAL A 36 -2.86 -13.02 -5.38
CA VAL A 36 -2.55 -14.44 -5.66
C VAL A 36 -2.15 -14.63 -7.12
N ALA A 37 -2.86 -13.99 -8.06
CA ALA A 37 -2.52 -14.02 -9.47
C ALA A 37 -1.14 -13.38 -9.75
N ASN A 38 -0.83 -12.25 -9.11
CA ASN A 38 0.49 -11.60 -9.21
C ASN A 38 1.61 -12.51 -8.67
N LEU A 39 1.38 -13.24 -7.58
CA LEU A 39 2.33 -14.23 -7.07
C LEU A 39 2.55 -15.36 -8.08
N GLY A 40 1.47 -15.91 -8.66
CA GLY A 40 1.55 -16.93 -9.70
C GLY A 40 2.38 -16.48 -10.92
N VAL A 41 2.12 -15.26 -11.42
CA VAL A 41 2.90 -14.66 -12.51
C VAL A 41 4.37 -14.54 -12.12
N THR A 42 4.67 -14.12 -10.88
CA THR A 42 6.04 -14.00 -10.38
C THR A 42 6.78 -15.34 -10.42
N LEU A 43 6.11 -16.44 -10.03
CA LEU A 43 6.68 -17.79 -10.10
C LEU A 43 6.92 -18.24 -11.55
N VAL A 44 5.98 -17.96 -12.46
CA VAL A 44 6.11 -18.29 -13.89
C VAL A 44 7.31 -17.56 -14.50
N ILE A 45 7.44 -16.25 -14.30
CA ILE A 45 8.56 -15.50 -14.88
C ILE A 45 9.89 -15.86 -14.24
N ALA A 46 9.93 -16.19 -12.94
CA ALA A 46 11.16 -16.64 -12.32
C ALA A 46 11.71 -17.91 -12.97
N ARG A 47 10.81 -18.83 -13.35
CA ARG A 47 11.17 -20.05 -14.09
C ARG A 47 11.53 -19.81 -15.55
N ALA A 48 11.02 -18.75 -16.17
CA ALA A 48 11.37 -18.39 -17.54
C ALA A 48 12.70 -17.62 -17.64
N MET A 49 13.11 -16.93 -16.58
CA MET A 49 14.23 -15.99 -16.61
C MET A 49 15.53 -16.60 -16.06
N SER A 50 16.67 -16.01 -16.44
CA SER A 50 17.93 -16.23 -15.74
C SER A 50 17.90 -15.56 -14.35
N THR A 51 18.72 -16.04 -13.41
CA THR A 51 18.85 -15.45 -12.07
C THR A 51 19.16 -13.95 -12.17
N ARG A 52 20.08 -13.56 -13.05
CA ARG A 52 20.43 -12.15 -13.25
C ARG A 52 19.24 -11.29 -13.73
N SER A 53 18.48 -11.78 -14.70
CA SER A 53 17.35 -11.01 -15.23
C SER A 53 16.21 -10.93 -14.22
N TYR A 54 15.94 -12.02 -13.49
CA TYR A 54 14.90 -12.04 -12.46
C TYR A 54 15.25 -11.14 -11.27
N GLY A 55 16.51 -11.14 -10.82
CA GLY A 55 16.98 -10.23 -9.77
C GLY A 55 16.81 -8.77 -10.17
N ALA A 56 17.13 -8.44 -11.41
CA ALA A 56 16.95 -7.10 -11.93
C ALA A 56 15.46 -6.70 -12.07
N THR A 57 14.57 -7.63 -12.45
CA THR A 57 13.11 -7.43 -12.37
C THR A 57 12.66 -7.15 -10.93
N ALA A 58 13.18 -7.87 -9.95
CA ALA A 58 12.84 -7.65 -8.54
C ALA A 58 13.27 -6.26 -8.05
N VAL A 59 14.46 -5.77 -8.46
CA VAL A 59 14.91 -4.40 -8.19
C VAL A 59 13.97 -3.37 -8.83
N LEU A 60 13.54 -3.59 -10.08
CA LEU A 60 12.60 -2.71 -10.77
C LEU A 60 11.21 -2.71 -10.10
N PHE A 61 10.72 -3.86 -9.63
CA PHE A 61 9.47 -3.95 -8.88
C PHE A 61 9.57 -3.28 -7.52
N ALA A 62 10.70 -3.43 -6.84
CA ALA A 62 10.98 -2.75 -5.59
C ALA A 62 11.00 -1.22 -5.78
N LEU A 63 11.64 -0.73 -6.84
CA LEU A 63 11.62 0.68 -7.23
C LEU A 63 10.19 1.17 -7.54
N PHE A 64 9.40 0.38 -8.28
CA PHE A 64 7.98 0.69 -8.52
C PHE A 64 7.21 0.84 -7.20
N MET A 65 7.37 -0.09 -6.26
CA MET A 65 6.67 -0.06 -4.98
C MET A 65 6.98 1.24 -4.23
N VAL A 66 8.25 1.64 -4.15
CA VAL A 66 8.67 2.90 -3.50
C VAL A 66 8.03 4.12 -4.17
N VAL A 67 8.11 4.22 -5.50
CA VAL A 67 7.59 5.37 -6.26
C VAL A 67 6.05 5.42 -6.25
N SER A 68 5.37 4.28 -6.15
CA SER A 68 3.91 4.21 -6.18
C SER A 68 3.24 4.57 -4.84
N MET A 69 3.98 4.58 -3.73
CA MET A 69 3.42 4.80 -2.38
C MET A 69 2.65 6.12 -2.19
N PRO A 70 3.10 7.28 -2.73
CA PRO A 70 2.32 8.51 -2.67
C PRO A 70 0.93 8.39 -3.29
N GLY A 71 0.69 7.42 -4.18
CA GLY A 71 -0.64 7.17 -4.74
C GLY A 71 -1.68 6.85 -3.68
N SER A 72 -1.34 6.03 -2.68
CA SER A 72 -2.25 5.69 -1.57
C SER A 72 -2.69 6.93 -0.79
N ALA A 73 -1.84 7.96 -0.68
CA ALA A 73 -2.19 9.29 -0.16
C ALA A 73 -3.30 9.96 -0.93
N LEU A 74 -3.09 10.03 -2.24
CA LEU A 74 -3.95 10.76 -3.13
C LEU A 74 -5.32 10.12 -3.13
N LEU A 75 -5.39 8.79 -3.10
CA LEU A 75 -6.65 8.06 -2.97
C LEU A 75 -7.43 8.49 -1.73
N VAL A 76 -6.84 8.42 -0.52
CA VAL A 76 -7.54 8.79 0.71
C VAL A 76 -7.92 10.27 0.71
N GLY A 77 -7.01 11.15 0.25
CA GLY A 77 -7.26 12.58 0.13
C GLY A 77 -8.44 12.90 -0.80
N VAL A 78 -8.55 12.18 -1.92
CA VAL A 78 -9.67 12.28 -2.87
C VAL A 78 -10.97 11.80 -2.24
N VAL A 79 -10.98 10.61 -1.64
CA VAL A 79 -12.17 10.05 -0.97
C VAL A 79 -12.72 11.04 0.04
N ARG A 80 -11.85 11.56 0.90
CA ARG A 80 -12.23 12.53 1.93
C ARG A 80 -12.79 13.81 1.31
N ARG A 81 -12.06 14.43 0.37
CA ARG A 81 -12.46 15.71 -0.24
C ARG A 81 -13.83 15.61 -0.91
N VAL A 82 -14.04 14.58 -1.70
CA VAL A 82 -15.30 14.35 -2.42
C VAL A 82 -16.45 14.03 -1.46
N THR A 83 -16.19 13.23 -0.42
CA THR A 83 -17.19 12.94 0.61
C THR A 83 -17.61 14.20 1.36
N THR A 84 -16.66 15.09 1.69
CA THR A 84 -16.94 16.37 2.35
C THR A 84 -17.78 17.30 1.46
N TRP A 85 -17.44 17.42 0.16
CA TRP A 85 -18.24 18.22 -0.77
C TRP A 85 -19.65 17.66 -0.96
N THR A 86 -19.79 16.34 -1.10
CA THR A 86 -21.10 15.69 -1.22
C THR A 86 -21.97 15.94 0.01
N ARG A 87 -21.40 15.83 1.23
CA ARG A 87 -22.12 16.12 2.49
C ARG A 87 -22.49 17.59 2.68
N THR A 88 -21.76 18.51 2.05
CA THR A 88 -21.99 19.97 2.16
C THR A 88 -22.79 20.53 0.99
N GLY A 89 -23.39 19.67 0.15
CA GLY A 89 -24.22 20.10 -0.99
C GLY A 89 -23.42 20.68 -2.17
N ARG A 90 -22.09 20.51 -2.20
CA ARG A 90 -21.17 21.07 -3.22
C ARG A 90 -20.66 20.00 -4.20
N ALA A 91 -21.53 19.07 -4.56
CA ALA A 91 -21.16 17.92 -5.40
C ALA A 91 -20.84 18.34 -6.86
N ASP A 92 -21.39 19.45 -7.32
CA ASP A 92 -21.13 20.10 -8.61
C ASP A 92 -19.64 20.42 -8.81
N LEU A 93 -18.92 20.78 -7.74
CA LEU A 93 -17.49 21.11 -7.79
C LEU A 93 -16.60 19.89 -8.11
N VAL A 94 -17.09 18.67 -7.90
CA VAL A 94 -16.29 17.44 -8.03
C VAL A 94 -15.82 17.25 -9.47
N VAL A 95 -16.68 17.48 -10.46
CA VAL A 95 -16.36 17.24 -11.88
C VAL A 95 -15.25 18.17 -12.36
N GLY A 96 -15.40 19.47 -12.12
CA GLY A 96 -14.41 20.48 -12.51
C GLY A 96 -13.09 20.34 -11.76
N TRP A 97 -13.13 19.98 -10.47
CA TRP A 97 -11.92 19.68 -9.70
C TRP A 97 -11.23 18.41 -10.21
N ALA A 98 -11.97 17.32 -10.43
CA ALA A 98 -11.40 16.07 -10.93
C ALA A 98 -10.76 16.25 -12.31
N ALA A 99 -11.37 17.03 -13.20
CA ALA A 99 -10.79 17.36 -14.52
C ALA A 99 -9.44 18.11 -14.39
N ARG A 100 -9.36 19.08 -13.47
CA ARG A 100 -8.11 19.82 -13.20
C ARG A 100 -7.03 18.93 -12.58
N VAL A 101 -7.37 18.09 -11.60
CA VAL A 101 -6.42 17.16 -10.99
C VAL A 101 -5.93 16.13 -12.01
N ARG A 102 -6.82 15.62 -12.87
CA ARG A 102 -6.46 14.67 -13.92
C ARG A 102 -5.55 15.29 -14.97
N SER A 103 -5.82 16.52 -15.41
CA SER A 103 -4.96 17.20 -16.40
C SER A 103 -3.59 17.54 -15.82
N ALA A 104 -3.54 18.02 -14.56
CA ALA A 104 -2.29 18.22 -13.84
C ALA A 104 -1.52 16.90 -13.68
N GLY A 105 -2.18 15.84 -13.22
CA GLY A 105 -1.57 14.53 -13.04
C GLY A 105 -1.07 13.92 -14.35
N LEU A 106 -1.78 14.09 -15.47
CA LEU A 106 -1.31 13.65 -16.79
C LEU A 106 -0.04 14.41 -17.20
N ARG A 107 0.01 15.73 -17.00
CA ARG A 107 1.23 16.51 -17.24
C ARG A 107 2.39 16.02 -16.36
N THR A 108 2.14 15.74 -15.08
CA THR A 108 3.14 15.17 -14.18
C THR A 108 3.65 13.82 -14.69
N VAL A 109 2.77 12.92 -15.13
CA VAL A 109 3.17 11.62 -15.69
C VAL A 109 4.05 11.80 -16.93
N VAL A 110 3.69 12.71 -17.83
CA VAL A 110 4.50 13.01 -19.03
C VAL A 110 5.86 13.58 -18.66
N VAL A 111 5.91 14.55 -17.73
CA VAL A 111 7.17 15.13 -17.25
C VAL A 111 8.04 14.05 -16.61
N VAL A 112 7.48 13.21 -15.73
CA VAL A 112 8.21 12.09 -15.12
C VAL A 112 8.70 11.11 -16.18
N ALA A 113 7.90 10.79 -17.20
CA ALA A 113 8.32 9.90 -18.28
C ALA A 113 9.52 10.47 -19.06
N LEU A 114 9.49 11.76 -19.40
CA LEU A 114 10.59 12.44 -20.09
C LEU A 114 11.87 12.48 -19.22
N LEU A 115 11.73 12.84 -17.94
CA LEU A 115 12.86 12.83 -17.00
C LEU A 115 13.41 11.40 -16.79
N ALA A 116 12.53 10.41 -16.70
CA ALA A 116 12.91 9.02 -16.55
C ALA A 116 13.67 8.49 -17.78
N LEU A 117 13.32 8.94 -18.98
CA LEU A 117 14.08 8.63 -20.20
C LEU A 117 15.49 9.24 -20.19
N ALA A 118 15.66 10.43 -19.60
CA ALA A 118 16.97 11.06 -19.45
C ALA A 118 17.84 10.35 -18.38
N VAL A 119 17.22 9.95 -17.25
CA VAL A 119 17.95 9.42 -16.08
C VAL A 119 18.12 7.88 -16.12
N ARG A 120 17.47 7.17 -17.06
CA ARG A 120 17.50 5.69 -17.11
C ARG A 120 18.89 5.07 -17.18
N GLY A 121 19.85 5.74 -17.82
CA GLY A 121 21.23 5.25 -17.95
C GLY A 121 21.98 5.30 -16.61
N PRO A 122 22.16 6.51 -16.03
CA PRO A 122 22.78 6.66 -14.71
C PRO A 122 22.12 5.81 -13.63
N LEU A 123 20.78 5.77 -13.60
CA LEU A 123 20.06 5.02 -12.58
C LEU A 123 20.21 3.50 -12.77
N ALA A 124 20.26 3.00 -14.01
CA ALA A 124 20.55 1.60 -14.26
C ALA A 124 21.97 1.22 -13.85
N HIS A 125 22.94 2.11 -14.03
CA HIS A 125 24.31 1.90 -13.56
C HIS A 125 24.39 1.87 -12.04
N GLU A 126 23.79 2.84 -11.35
CA GLU A 126 23.76 2.90 -9.88
C GLU A 126 23.05 1.71 -9.23
N LEU A 127 22.03 1.16 -9.90
CA LEU A 127 21.31 -0.03 -9.45
C LEU A 127 21.93 -1.33 -9.95
N SER A 128 23.09 -1.29 -10.63
CA SER A 128 23.77 -2.45 -11.21
C SER A 128 22.85 -3.30 -12.10
N LEU A 129 21.93 -2.68 -12.85
CA LEU A 129 21.03 -3.39 -13.75
C LEU A 129 21.78 -3.88 -15.02
N PRO A 130 21.36 -4.99 -15.65
CA PRO A 130 21.95 -5.46 -16.91
C PRO A 130 21.86 -4.46 -18.08
N GLY A 131 20.98 -3.45 -17.98
CA GLY A 131 20.84 -2.40 -18.96
C GLY A 131 19.79 -1.37 -18.55
N PRO A 132 19.62 -0.27 -19.32
CA PRO A 132 18.67 0.80 -19.02
C PRO A 132 17.20 0.43 -19.26
N GLY A 133 16.94 -0.77 -19.81
CA GLY A 133 15.60 -1.24 -20.11
C GLY A 133 14.78 -1.46 -18.84
N GLY A 134 13.57 -0.90 -18.82
CA GLY A 134 12.62 -1.05 -17.71
C GLY A 134 12.64 0.09 -16.69
N VAL A 135 13.75 0.83 -16.53
CA VAL A 135 13.83 1.94 -15.56
C VAL A 135 12.80 3.03 -15.86
N ALA A 136 12.76 3.49 -17.12
CA ALA A 136 11.82 4.55 -17.52
C ALA A 136 10.36 4.09 -17.39
N GLN A 137 10.08 2.84 -17.77
CA GLN A 137 8.76 2.23 -17.66
C GLN A 137 8.31 2.14 -16.20
N THR A 138 9.19 1.70 -15.30
CA THR A 138 8.93 1.58 -13.85
C THR A 138 8.62 2.94 -13.22
N LEU A 139 9.43 3.97 -13.47
CA LEU A 139 9.21 5.32 -12.92
C LEU A 139 7.92 5.93 -13.47
N THR A 140 7.66 5.77 -14.77
CA THR A 140 6.42 6.22 -15.41
C THR A 140 5.20 5.49 -14.85
N ALA A 141 5.31 4.17 -14.61
CA ALA A 141 4.25 3.37 -14.01
C ALA A 141 3.94 3.83 -12.59
N GLY A 142 4.96 4.14 -11.78
CA GLY A 142 4.79 4.69 -10.44
C GLY A 142 4.05 6.04 -10.44
N ALA A 143 4.42 6.96 -11.34
CA ALA A 143 3.70 8.23 -11.49
C ALA A 143 2.26 8.03 -12.00
N ALA A 144 2.06 7.12 -12.97
CA ALA A 144 0.73 6.79 -13.48
C ALA A 144 -0.14 6.11 -12.41
N TRP A 145 0.46 5.33 -11.51
CA TRP A 145 -0.21 4.72 -10.36
C TRP A 145 -0.76 5.80 -9.41
N CYS A 146 0.01 6.85 -9.14
CA CYS A 146 -0.47 8.00 -8.36
C CYS A 146 -1.73 8.63 -8.97
N LEU A 147 -1.78 8.76 -10.30
CA LEU A 147 -2.95 9.24 -11.02
C LEU A 147 -4.12 8.23 -10.99
N LEU A 148 -3.83 6.94 -11.12
CA LEU A 148 -4.81 5.86 -10.99
C LEU A 148 -5.46 5.86 -9.61
N CYS A 149 -4.69 6.11 -8.56
CA CYS A 149 -5.20 6.25 -7.19
C CYS A 149 -6.19 7.40 -7.03
N VAL A 150 -6.05 8.50 -7.77
CA VAL A 150 -7.05 9.56 -7.81
C VAL A 150 -8.37 9.03 -8.37
N ASP A 151 -8.34 8.33 -9.50
CA ASP A 151 -9.53 7.78 -10.14
C ASP A 151 -10.18 6.67 -9.28
N ARG A 152 -9.38 5.80 -8.64
CA ARG A 152 -9.85 4.83 -7.65
C ARG A 152 -10.48 5.50 -6.44
N GLY A 153 -9.92 6.61 -5.97
CA GLY A 153 -10.49 7.42 -4.90
C GLY A 153 -11.84 8.02 -5.26
N LEU A 154 -12.05 8.45 -6.51
CA LEU A 154 -13.36 8.92 -6.99
C LEU A 154 -14.41 7.80 -7.01
N LEU A 155 -14.03 6.61 -7.51
CA LEU A 155 -14.90 5.42 -7.48
C LEU A 155 -15.28 5.03 -6.04
N GLN A 156 -14.30 5.06 -5.13
CA GLN A 156 -14.54 4.75 -3.72
C GLN A 156 -15.41 5.82 -3.03
N ALA A 157 -15.19 7.12 -3.29
CA ALA A 157 -16.00 8.21 -2.74
C ALA A 157 -17.47 8.11 -3.15
N THR A 158 -17.73 7.64 -4.37
CA THR A 158 -19.07 7.42 -4.92
C THR A 158 -19.63 6.02 -4.61
N ARG A 159 -18.94 5.24 -3.75
CA ARG A 159 -19.33 3.87 -3.32
C ARG A 159 -19.50 2.87 -4.47
N ARG A 160 -18.80 3.09 -5.59
CA ARG A 160 -18.81 2.21 -6.78
C ARG A 160 -17.82 1.05 -6.61
N TYR A 161 -18.07 0.22 -5.60
CA TYR A 161 -17.15 -0.85 -5.21
C TYR A 161 -17.04 -1.97 -6.26
N ARG A 162 -18.08 -2.19 -7.08
CA ARG A 162 -18.06 -3.18 -8.16
C ARG A 162 -17.09 -2.78 -9.27
N GLU A 163 -17.14 -1.52 -9.68
CA GLU A 163 -16.25 -0.95 -10.69
C GLU A 163 -14.81 -0.83 -10.18
N LEU A 164 -14.64 -0.55 -8.89
CA LEU A 164 -13.33 -0.57 -8.26
C LEU A 164 -12.76 -2.00 -8.18
N ALA A 165 -13.58 -2.99 -7.85
CA ALA A 165 -13.19 -4.39 -7.84
C ALA A 165 -12.80 -4.87 -9.26
N SER A 166 -13.61 -4.56 -10.27
CA SER A 166 -13.27 -4.91 -11.66
C SER A 166 -12.00 -4.19 -12.13
N ASN A 167 -11.77 -2.95 -11.67
CA ASN A 167 -10.54 -2.22 -11.97
C ASN A 167 -9.27 -2.89 -11.41
N LEU A 168 -9.34 -3.45 -10.20
CA LEU A 168 -8.23 -4.24 -9.61
C LEU A 168 -7.96 -5.51 -10.43
N LEU A 169 -9.02 -6.16 -10.91
CA LEU A 169 -8.89 -7.36 -11.76
C LEU A 169 -8.31 -7.02 -13.14
N VAL A 170 -8.73 -5.91 -13.75
CA VAL A 170 -8.16 -5.45 -15.03
C VAL A 170 -6.67 -5.14 -14.91
N ASP A 171 -6.27 -4.44 -13.84
CA ASP A 171 -4.87 -4.16 -13.51
C ASP A 171 -4.06 -5.47 -13.43
N ALA A 172 -4.51 -6.42 -12.61
CA ALA A 172 -3.83 -7.70 -12.42
C ALA A 172 -3.80 -8.56 -13.69
N ALA A 173 -4.92 -8.64 -14.42
CA ALA A 173 -5.03 -9.47 -15.62
C ALA A 173 -4.16 -8.94 -16.77
N VAL A 174 -4.23 -7.64 -17.07
CA VAL A 174 -3.43 -7.04 -18.16
C VAL A 174 -1.96 -7.08 -17.80
N LYS A 175 -1.59 -6.69 -16.56
CA LYS A 175 -0.21 -6.78 -16.08
C LYS A 175 0.31 -8.21 -16.15
N GLY A 176 -0.45 -9.17 -15.63
CA GLY A 176 -0.07 -10.58 -15.60
C GLY A 176 0.14 -11.16 -17.00
N ALA A 177 -0.85 -11.00 -17.88
CA ALA A 177 -0.79 -11.49 -19.25
C ALA A 177 0.36 -10.84 -20.04
N ALA A 178 0.53 -9.51 -19.93
CA ALA A 178 1.62 -8.80 -20.58
C ALA A 178 2.99 -9.21 -20.00
N THR A 179 3.07 -9.46 -18.69
CA THR A 179 4.34 -9.85 -18.05
C THR A 179 4.78 -11.22 -18.56
N VAL A 180 3.87 -12.20 -18.55
CA VAL A 180 4.16 -13.53 -19.09
C VAL A 180 4.50 -13.45 -20.58
N GLY A 181 3.68 -12.76 -21.39
CA GLY A 181 3.88 -12.66 -22.83
C GLY A 181 5.20 -11.98 -23.22
N LEU A 182 5.51 -10.82 -22.63
CA LEU A 182 6.73 -10.08 -22.97
C LEU A 182 8.00 -10.75 -22.44
N VAL A 183 7.94 -11.40 -21.26
CA VAL A 183 9.08 -12.14 -20.72
C VAL A 183 9.36 -13.39 -21.56
N LEU A 184 8.32 -14.15 -21.93
CA LEU A 184 8.48 -15.33 -22.79
C LEU A 184 8.92 -14.97 -24.21
N ALA A 185 8.60 -13.76 -24.69
CA ALA A 185 9.13 -13.22 -25.94
C ALA A 185 10.61 -12.76 -25.85
N GLY A 186 11.27 -12.94 -24.70
CA GLY A 186 12.70 -12.65 -24.54
C GLY A 186 13.04 -11.22 -24.12
N LEU A 187 12.06 -10.36 -23.84
CA LEU A 187 12.32 -8.97 -23.41
C LEU A 187 12.80 -8.87 -21.95
N GLY A 188 12.81 -9.98 -21.21
CA GLY A 188 13.33 -10.09 -19.85
C GLY A 188 12.79 -9.02 -18.89
N GLN A 189 13.69 -8.38 -18.15
CA GLN A 189 13.36 -7.33 -17.17
C GLN A 189 12.64 -6.11 -17.77
N ALA A 190 12.98 -5.74 -19.01
CA ALA A 190 12.37 -4.60 -19.68
C ALA A 190 10.92 -4.93 -20.08
N GLY A 191 10.69 -6.18 -20.49
CA GLY A 191 9.35 -6.72 -20.74
C GLY A 191 8.48 -6.70 -19.48
N ALA A 192 9.00 -7.18 -18.36
CA ALA A 192 8.29 -7.16 -17.08
C ALA A 192 7.93 -5.74 -16.62
N ALA A 193 8.87 -4.78 -16.70
CA ALA A 193 8.60 -3.39 -16.34
C ALA A 193 7.60 -2.71 -17.31
N THR A 194 7.68 -3.02 -18.60
CA THR A 194 6.70 -2.55 -19.60
C THR A 194 5.31 -3.10 -19.31
N ALA A 195 5.20 -4.38 -18.92
CA ALA A 195 3.94 -4.98 -18.55
C ALA A 195 3.29 -4.35 -17.31
N VAL A 196 4.10 -3.95 -16.30
CA VAL A 196 3.61 -3.15 -15.17
C VAL A 196 3.01 -1.84 -15.65
N LEU A 197 3.72 -1.09 -16.52
CA LEU A 197 3.20 0.14 -17.10
C LEU A 197 1.88 -0.10 -17.87
N CYS A 198 1.82 -1.15 -18.72
CA CYS A 198 0.61 -1.51 -19.46
C CYS A 198 -0.57 -1.81 -18.52
N GLY A 199 -0.35 -2.57 -17.44
CA GLY A 199 -1.37 -2.86 -16.43
C GLY A 199 -1.92 -1.59 -15.77
N VAL A 200 -1.02 -0.70 -15.33
CA VAL A 200 -1.40 0.59 -14.71
C VAL A 200 -2.18 1.47 -15.69
N LEU A 201 -1.73 1.57 -16.95
CA LEU A 201 -2.41 2.37 -17.98
C LEU A 201 -3.78 1.78 -18.33
N ALA A 202 -3.90 0.46 -18.47
CA ALA A 202 -5.18 -0.21 -18.72
C ALA A 202 -6.16 0.00 -17.56
N ALA A 203 -5.68 -0.11 -16.32
CA ALA A 203 -6.47 0.21 -15.13
C ALA A 203 -6.89 1.68 -15.11
N LEU A 204 -6.01 2.60 -15.51
CA LEU A 204 -6.33 4.04 -15.57
C LEU A 204 -7.41 4.32 -16.61
N VAL A 205 -7.30 3.73 -17.80
CA VAL A 205 -8.32 3.84 -18.86
C VAL A 205 -9.65 3.24 -18.38
N HIS A 206 -9.63 2.04 -17.81
CA HIS A 206 -10.84 1.40 -17.28
C HIS A 206 -11.52 2.25 -16.21
N ALA A 207 -10.78 2.80 -15.24
CA ALA A 207 -11.33 3.65 -14.20
C ALA A 207 -11.98 4.93 -14.77
N ARG A 208 -11.36 5.54 -15.78
CA ARG A 208 -11.93 6.71 -16.48
C ARG A 208 -13.17 6.38 -17.28
N LEU A 209 -13.20 5.24 -17.99
CA LEU A 209 -14.38 4.79 -18.71
C LEU A 209 -15.55 4.49 -17.76
N ALA A 210 -15.27 3.83 -16.62
CA ALA A 210 -16.25 3.61 -15.58
C ALA A 210 -16.83 4.95 -15.10
N LEU A 211 -15.98 5.94 -14.77
CA LEU A 211 -16.42 7.25 -14.30
C LEU A 211 -17.15 8.09 -15.39
N ARG A 212 -16.90 7.87 -16.68
CA ARG A 212 -17.63 8.54 -17.78
C ARG A 212 -19.04 7.98 -18.00
N ARG A 213 -19.21 6.66 -17.90
CA ARG A 213 -20.53 6.00 -17.98
C ARG A 213 -21.47 6.44 -16.85
N LEU A 214 -20.94 7.13 -15.85
CA LEU A 214 -21.66 7.73 -14.72
C LEU A 214 -22.03 9.20 -14.91
N ALA A 215 -21.74 9.82 -16.05
CA ALA A 215 -22.23 11.15 -16.36
C ALA A 215 -23.50 11.06 -17.24
N PRO A 216 -24.69 10.76 -16.70
CA PRO A 216 -25.94 11.05 -17.39
C PRO A 216 -26.23 12.56 -17.26
N ASP A 217 -26.39 13.21 -18.42
CA ASP A 217 -27.16 14.43 -18.66
C ASP A 217 -27.08 15.53 -17.59
N ALA A 218 -25.97 16.27 -17.59
CA ALA A 218 -25.93 17.63 -17.01
C ALA A 218 -26.65 18.66 -17.90
N SER A 219 -27.65 18.24 -18.67
CA SER A 219 -28.65 19.09 -19.30
C SER A 219 -29.91 19.08 -18.43
N CYS A 220 -29.79 19.63 -17.22
CA CYS A 220 -30.94 20.09 -16.43
C CYS A 220 -30.58 21.39 -15.71
N SER A 221 -31.03 22.48 -16.35
CA SER A 221 -31.25 23.85 -15.87
C SER A 221 -30.04 24.78 -15.65
N PRO A 222 -29.77 25.72 -16.59
CA PRO A 222 -28.89 26.87 -16.37
C PRO A 222 -29.60 28.00 -15.58
N ALA A 223 -30.29 27.67 -14.49
CA ALA A 223 -31.02 28.63 -13.66
C ALA A 223 -30.57 28.54 -12.18
N ALA A 224 -29.31 28.84 -11.93
CA ALA A 224 -28.80 29.23 -10.60
C ALA A 224 -27.50 30.05 -10.74
N LEU A 225 -27.46 30.95 -11.72
CA LEU A 225 -26.46 32.01 -11.79
C LEU A 225 -27.10 33.28 -11.25
N THR A 226 -27.21 33.40 -9.92
CA THR A 226 -27.27 34.65 -9.14
C THR A 226 -27.63 34.28 -7.70
N ALA A 227 -26.63 33.97 -6.89
CA ALA A 227 -26.73 34.14 -5.45
C ALA A 227 -25.38 34.65 -4.99
N ASP A 228 -25.38 35.90 -4.52
CA ASP A 228 -24.21 36.58 -3.95
C ASP A 228 -23.54 35.72 -2.87
N PRO A 229 -22.20 35.74 -2.77
CA PRO A 229 -21.49 35.06 -1.71
C PRO A 229 -21.74 35.80 -0.39
N ALA A 230 -22.61 35.26 0.45
CA ALA A 230 -22.67 35.68 1.84
C ALA A 230 -21.31 35.38 2.52
N PRO A 231 -20.71 36.34 3.23
CA PRO A 231 -19.42 36.13 3.89
C PRO A 231 -19.58 35.08 4.98
N ALA A 232 -18.89 33.95 4.81
CA ALA A 232 -18.78 32.91 5.83
C ALA A 232 -17.96 33.43 7.02
N ALA A 233 -18.62 34.10 7.95
CA ALA A 233 -18.10 34.38 9.28
C ALA A 233 -17.97 33.05 10.05
N GLY A 234 -16.74 32.52 10.13
CA GLY A 234 -16.44 31.33 10.94
C GLY A 234 -15.25 30.49 10.49
N ALA A 235 -14.15 31.11 10.05
CA ALA A 235 -12.96 30.40 9.52
C ALA A 235 -12.06 29.72 10.59
N GLY A 236 -12.36 29.85 11.89
CA GLY A 236 -11.48 29.36 12.98
C GLY A 236 -11.48 27.84 13.20
N PRO A 237 -12.64 27.17 13.42
CA PRO A 237 -12.68 25.75 13.78
C PRO A 237 -12.53 24.78 12.59
N ALA A 238 -13.05 25.17 11.42
CA ALA A 238 -13.05 24.32 10.23
C ALA A 238 -11.66 24.21 9.59
N ALA A 239 -10.94 25.33 9.47
CA ALA A 239 -9.58 25.36 8.92
C ALA A 239 -8.58 24.64 9.84
N ALA A 240 -8.74 24.76 11.17
CA ALA A 240 -7.93 24.04 12.14
C ALA A 240 -8.17 22.51 12.07
N ARG A 241 -9.42 22.08 11.91
CA ARG A 241 -9.79 20.67 11.70
C ARG A 241 -9.21 20.14 10.38
N GLU A 242 -9.29 20.91 9.31
CA GLU A 242 -8.72 20.52 8.02
C GLU A 242 -7.20 20.35 8.07
N ARG A 243 -6.50 21.28 8.74
CA ARG A 243 -5.06 21.20 9.00
C ARG A 243 -4.68 19.98 9.82
N ARG A 244 -5.41 19.67 10.91
CA ARG A 244 -5.15 18.49 11.76
C ARG A 244 -5.26 17.19 10.97
N LEU A 245 -6.32 17.03 10.18
CA LEU A 245 -6.46 15.85 9.33
C LEU A 245 -5.42 15.79 8.19
N ALA A 246 -5.00 16.94 7.63
CA ALA A 246 -3.92 16.95 6.65
C ALA A 246 -2.61 16.44 7.25
N VAL A 247 -2.33 16.80 8.51
CA VAL A 247 -1.18 16.28 9.26
C VAL A 247 -1.33 14.78 9.56
N GLU A 248 -2.52 14.30 9.94
CA GLU A 248 -2.78 12.87 10.16
C GLU A 248 -2.62 12.03 8.88
N LEU A 249 -3.11 12.55 7.75
CA LEU A 249 -2.88 11.95 6.44
C LEU A 249 -1.39 11.94 6.11
N GLY A 250 -0.70 13.07 6.23
CA GLY A 250 0.75 13.15 6.02
C GLY A 250 1.53 12.15 6.87
N ALA A 251 1.12 11.97 8.13
CA ALA A 251 1.70 10.99 9.05
C ALA A 251 1.48 9.56 8.56
N ALA A 252 0.24 9.16 8.23
CA ALA A 252 -0.04 7.81 7.72
C ALA A 252 0.77 7.50 6.46
N LEU A 253 1.03 8.50 5.63
CA LEU A 253 1.77 8.35 4.37
C LEU A 253 3.26 8.25 4.55
N ALA A 254 3.82 9.04 5.47
CA ALA A 254 5.20 8.85 5.89
C ALA A 254 5.38 7.42 6.43
N ALA A 255 4.44 6.92 7.23
CA ALA A 255 4.49 5.55 7.75
C ALA A 255 4.45 4.50 6.64
N LEU A 256 3.48 4.61 5.72
CA LEU A 256 3.36 3.66 4.59
C LEU A 256 4.59 3.72 3.66
N GLY A 257 5.13 4.92 3.42
CA GLY A 257 6.36 5.10 2.65
C GLY A 257 7.56 4.43 3.30
N PHE A 258 7.75 4.62 4.61
CA PHE A 258 8.82 3.95 5.34
C PHE A 258 8.63 2.43 5.39
N LEU A 259 7.39 1.94 5.58
CA LEU A 259 7.11 0.51 5.55
C LEU A 259 7.41 -0.11 4.17
N ALA A 260 7.03 0.57 3.08
CA ALA A 260 7.34 0.11 1.73
C ALA A 260 8.84 0.13 1.44
N LEU A 261 9.55 1.13 1.94
CA LEU A 261 11.01 1.20 1.86
C LEU A 261 11.64 0.05 2.64
N LEU A 262 11.28 -0.13 3.92
CA LEU A 262 11.77 -1.22 4.78
C LEU A 262 11.46 -2.59 4.19
N GLN A 263 10.32 -2.75 3.52
CA GLN A 263 9.98 -4.00 2.86
C GLN A 263 10.91 -4.29 1.68
N ASN A 264 11.49 -3.29 1.01
CA ASN A 264 12.15 -3.50 -0.27
C ASN A 264 13.63 -3.10 -0.30
N ILE A 265 14.12 -2.41 0.73
CA ILE A 265 15.47 -1.88 0.79
C ILE A 265 16.54 -2.98 0.73
N ASP A 266 16.23 -4.16 1.28
CA ASP A 266 17.02 -5.38 1.19
C ASP A 266 17.34 -5.76 -0.26
N VAL A 267 16.31 -5.82 -1.11
CA VAL A 267 16.43 -6.17 -2.52
C VAL A 267 17.12 -5.08 -3.32
N LEU A 268 16.86 -3.79 -3.04
CA LEU A 268 17.55 -2.69 -3.74
C LEU A 268 19.06 -2.74 -3.48
N ILE A 269 19.47 -2.86 -2.22
CA ILE A 269 20.89 -2.82 -1.85
C ILE A 269 21.59 -4.11 -2.30
N GLN A 270 20.99 -5.28 -2.08
CA GLN A 270 21.54 -6.55 -2.55
C GLN A 270 21.68 -6.56 -4.08
N GLY A 271 20.68 -6.03 -4.79
CA GLY A 271 20.70 -5.87 -6.23
C GLY A 271 21.86 -4.99 -6.72
N ARG A 272 22.20 -3.95 -5.97
CA ARG A 272 23.35 -3.07 -6.27
C ARG A 272 24.69 -3.73 -5.98
N LEU A 273 24.84 -4.33 -4.79
CA LEU A 273 26.13 -4.84 -4.28
C LEU A 273 26.53 -6.20 -4.88
N ALA A 274 25.58 -7.12 -5.02
CA ALA A 274 25.82 -8.47 -5.52
C ALA A 274 24.86 -8.78 -6.67
N PRO A 275 25.00 -8.09 -7.81
CA PRO A 275 23.99 -8.12 -8.84
C PRO A 275 23.91 -9.50 -9.54
N ALA A 276 24.95 -10.33 -9.48
CA ALA A 276 24.95 -11.71 -9.96
C ALA A 276 24.07 -12.65 -9.11
N GLU A 277 24.04 -12.45 -7.78
CA GLU A 277 23.27 -13.24 -6.82
C GLU A 277 21.88 -12.65 -6.53
N SER A 278 21.61 -11.44 -7.05
CA SER A 278 20.37 -10.69 -6.82
C SER A 278 19.10 -11.50 -7.12
N GLY A 279 19.12 -12.39 -8.11
CA GLY A 279 17.99 -13.26 -8.44
C GLY A 279 17.70 -14.31 -7.37
N GLN A 280 18.75 -14.91 -6.82
CA GLN A 280 18.64 -15.92 -5.77
C GLN A 280 18.12 -15.26 -4.50
N TYR A 281 18.68 -14.12 -4.12
CA TYR A 281 18.17 -13.34 -3.00
C TYR A 281 16.73 -12.85 -3.23
N ALA A 282 16.38 -12.41 -4.44
CA ALA A 282 15.02 -12.01 -4.77
C ALA A 282 14.00 -13.15 -4.59
N ALA A 283 14.35 -14.38 -4.95
CA ALA A 283 13.49 -15.55 -4.71
C ALA A 283 13.23 -15.76 -3.21
N VAL A 284 14.28 -15.63 -2.38
CA VAL A 284 14.16 -15.66 -0.92
C VAL A 284 13.26 -14.53 -0.42
N SER A 285 13.49 -13.29 -0.86
CA SER A 285 12.74 -12.11 -0.44
C SER A 285 11.25 -12.19 -0.81
N VAL A 286 10.93 -12.64 -2.03
CA VAL A 286 9.54 -12.86 -2.47
C VAL A 286 8.85 -13.93 -1.61
N THR A 287 9.55 -15.03 -1.32
CA THR A 287 9.02 -16.11 -0.47
C THR A 287 8.66 -15.59 0.92
N SER A 288 9.54 -14.80 1.53
CA SER A 288 9.33 -14.21 2.86
C SER A 288 8.24 -13.14 2.88
N LYS A 289 8.08 -12.37 1.80
CA LYS A 289 7.08 -11.28 1.70
C LYS A 289 5.64 -11.76 1.60
N VAL A 290 5.37 -13.05 1.39
CA VAL A 290 4.01 -13.59 1.49
C VAL A 290 3.37 -13.27 2.86
N LEU A 291 4.18 -13.25 3.93
CA LEU A 291 3.74 -12.85 5.27
C LEU A 291 3.28 -11.39 5.34
N MET A 292 3.93 -10.49 4.58
CA MET A 292 3.54 -9.07 4.50
C MET A 292 2.16 -8.90 3.89
N PHE A 293 1.88 -9.58 2.79
CA PHE A 293 0.57 -9.47 2.17
C PHE A 293 -0.54 -9.98 3.09
N GLY A 294 -0.26 -11.06 3.85
CA GLY A 294 -1.14 -11.50 4.93
C GLY A 294 -1.37 -10.42 5.97
N ALA A 295 -0.30 -9.84 6.53
CA ALA A 295 -0.40 -8.78 7.54
C ALA A 295 -1.18 -7.55 7.06
N VAL A 296 -1.00 -7.12 5.80
CA VAL A 296 -1.74 -5.99 5.21
C VAL A 296 -3.23 -6.31 5.06
N VAL A 297 -3.59 -7.53 4.62
CA VAL A 297 -4.99 -7.96 4.55
C VAL A 297 -5.61 -7.99 5.95
N LEU A 298 -4.91 -8.56 6.94
CA LEU A 298 -5.34 -8.58 8.33
C LEU A 298 -5.53 -7.15 8.87
N ALA A 299 -4.62 -6.23 8.56
CA ALA A 299 -4.73 -4.83 8.96
C ALA A 299 -5.94 -4.12 8.33
N GLY A 300 -6.24 -4.40 7.07
CA GLY A 300 -7.34 -3.79 6.35
C GLY A 300 -8.73 -4.27 6.77
N PHE A 301 -8.85 -5.54 7.20
CA PHE A 301 -10.16 -6.15 7.50
C PHE A 301 -10.44 -6.33 8.99
N LEU A 302 -9.47 -6.80 9.76
CA LEU A 302 -9.73 -7.19 11.15
C LEU A 302 -9.70 -5.99 12.10
N LEU A 303 -8.84 -5.00 11.86
CA LEU A 303 -8.74 -3.82 12.72
C LEU A 303 -10.00 -2.92 12.68
N PRO A 304 -10.59 -2.60 11.50
CA PRO A 304 -11.82 -1.79 11.44
C PRO A 304 -13.06 -2.50 11.97
N GLU A 305 -13.26 -3.78 11.62
CA GLU A 305 -14.41 -4.59 12.07
C GLU A 305 -14.39 -4.79 13.59
N ALA A 306 -13.20 -4.97 14.17
CA ALA A 306 -13.06 -5.13 15.60
C ALA A 306 -13.24 -3.78 16.35
N ALA A 307 -12.89 -2.66 15.73
CA ALA A 307 -13.21 -1.33 16.24
C ALA A 307 -14.71 -1.00 16.22
N ASP A 308 -15.49 -1.52 15.27
CA ASP A 308 -16.95 -1.36 15.23
C ASP A 308 -17.66 -2.19 16.32
N ARG A 309 -17.05 -3.31 16.77
CA ARG A 309 -17.57 -4.14 17.88
C ARG A 309 -17.34 -3.53 19.27
N ARG A 310 -16.80 -2.31 19.37
CA ARG A 310 -16.55 -1.56 20.62
C ARG A 310 -17.78 -1.24 21.47
N HIS A 311 -18.99 -1.56 20.99
CA HIS A 311 -20.21 -1.45 21.79
C HIS A 311 -20.29 -2.45 22.97
N LEU A 312 -19.32 -3.37 23.13
CA LEU A 312 -19.34 -4.42 24.15
C LEU A 312 -18.23 -4.32 25.23
N GLY A 313 -17.45 -3.24 25.28
CA GLY A 313 -16.47 -3.02 26.37
C GLY A 313 -15.18 -3.83 26.29
N GLU A 314 -14.95 -4.60 25.22
CA GLU A 314 -13.69 -5.34 25.03
C GLU A 314 -12.57 -4.49 24.39
N HIS A 315 -11.35 -4.72 24.88
CA HIS A 315 -10.20 -3.84 24.71
C HIS A 315 -9.55 -4.00 23.33
N ALA A 316 -9.27 -2.89 22.63
CA ALA A 316 -8.61 -2.86 21.32
C ALA A 316 -7.25 -3.61 21.26
N LEU A 317 -6.58 -3.79 22.40
CA LEU A 317 -5.38 -4.62 22.52
C LEU A 317 -5.64 -6.11 22.32
N HIS A 318 -6.76 -6.63 22.80
CA HIS A 318 -7.10 -8.05 22.65
C HIS A 318 -7.27 -8.41 21.16
N GLN A 319 -7.88 -7.50 20.40
CA GLN A 319 -8.09 -7.64 18.96
C GLN A 319 -6.77 -7.59 18.17
N LEU A 320 -5.87 -6.67 18.56
CA LEU A 320 -4.51 -6.64 18.03
C LEU A 320 -3.75 -7.94 18.34
N GLY A 321 -3.88 -8.45 19.57
CA GLY A 321 -3.31 -9.74 19.99
C GLY A 321 -3.85 -10.92 19.17
N ALA A 322 -5.17 -11.00 18.96
CA ALA A 322 -5.78 -12.02 18.12
C ALA A 322 -5.30 -11.92 16.66
N THR A 323 -5.17 -10.71 16.13
CA THR A 323 -4.66 -10.48 14.77
C THR A 323 -3.19 -10.92 14.66
N LEU A 324 -2.36 -10.64 15.67
CA LEU A 324 -0.99 -11.16 15.74
C LEU A 324 -0.97 -12.69 15.81
N ALA A 325 -1.85 -13.31 16.61
CA ALA A 325 -1.92 -14.76 16.71
C ALA A 325 -2.27 -15.42 15.37
N ILE A 326 -3.16 -14.82 14.58
CA ILE A 326 -3.47 -15.28 13.22
C ILE A 326 -2.24 -15.15 12.30
N LEU A 327 -1.45 -14.08 12.42
CA LEU A 327 -0.22 -13.89 11.65
C LEU A 327 0.89 -14.90 12.02
N VAL A 328 0.95 -15.31 13.30
CA VAL A 328 1.93 -16.31 13.77
C VAL A 328 1.76 -17.64 13.05
N ALA A 329 0.53 -18.08 12.75
CA ALA A 329 0.30 -19.37 12.09
C ALA A 329 1.05 -19.55 10.75
N PRO A 330 0.85 -18.70 9.71
CA PRO A 330 1.62 -18.80 8.47
C PRO A 330 3.10 -18.48 8.65
N ALA A 331 3.46 -17.61 9.60
CA ALA A 331 4.86 -17.31 9.91
C ALA A 331 5.59 -18.53 10.47
N SER A 332 4.99 -19.25 11.43
CA SER A 332 5.53 -20.47 12.01
C SER A 332 5.71 -21.56 10.95
N VAL A 333 4.73 -21.75 10.06
CA VAL A 333 4.85 -22.69 8.94
C VAL A 333 6.05 -22.33 8.06
N LEU A 334 6.18 -21.07 7.65
CA LEU A 334 7.29 -20.64 6.81
C LEU A 334 8.64 -20.79 7.54
N LEU A 335 8.73 -20.43 8.81
CA LEU A 335 9.95 -20.58 9.62
C LEU A 335 10.36 -22.04 9.76
N VAL A 336 9.43 -22.96 10.02
CA VAL A 336 9.69 -24.41 10.10
C VAL A 336 10.17 -24.94 8.75
N VAL A 337 9.55 -24.54 7.63
CA VAL A 337 10.02 -24.96 6.31
C VAL A 337 11.39 -24.36 5.98
N ALA A 338 11.64 -23.11 6.38
CA ALA A 338 12.92 -22.43 6.19
C ALA A 338 14.06 -23.04 7.03
N THR A 339 13.77 -23.69 8.16
CA THR A 339 14.75 -24.45 8.93
C THR A 339 14.95 -25.86 8.37
N ALA A 340 13.86 -26.56 8.03
CA ALA A 340 13.90 -27.97 7.68
C ALA A 340 14.33 -28.22 6.22
N ALA A 341 13.87 -27.41 5.28
CA ALA A 341 14.06 -27.66 3.85
C ALA A 341 14.07 -26.37 2.97
N PRO A 342 14.94 -25.38 3.27
CA PRO A 342 14.92 -24.10 2.56
C PRO A 342 15.23 -24.22 1.06
N ALA A 343 16.19 -25.07 0.69
CA ALA A 343 16.55 -25.31 -0.72
C ALA A 343 15.41 -26.01 -1.49
N THR A 344 14.73 -26.97 -0.85
CA THR A 344 13.59 -27.69 -1.46
C THR A 344 12.45 -26.73 -1.76
N LEU A 345 12.10 -25.84 -0.81
CA LEU A 345 11.05 -24.84 -1.03
C LEU A 345 11.38 -23.93 -2.22
N LEU A 346 12.61 -23.40 -2.27
CA LEU A 346 13.04 -22.50 -3.35
C LEU A 346 13.12 -23.23 -4.69
N SER A 347 13.60 -24.48 -4.71
CA SER A 347 13.67 -25.29 -5.92
C SER A 347 12.27 -25.61 -6.47
N LEU A 348 11.31 -25.95 -5.60
CA LEU A 348 9.93 -26.20 -6.00
C LEU A 348 9.23 -24.94 -6.52
N ALA A 349 9.46 -23.78 -5.90
CA ALA A 349 8.80 -22.54 -6.29
C ALA A 349 9.43 -21.86 -7.51
N PHE A 350 10.76 -21.69 -7.51
CA PHE A 350 11.50 -20.88 -8.48
C PHE A 350 12.39 -21.71 -9.42
N GLY A 351 12.75 -22.93 -9.01
CA GLY A 351 13.65 -23.83 -9.74
C GLY A 351 15.03 -23.97 -9.06
N PRO A 352 15.80 -25.02 -9.39
CA PRO A 352 17.02 -25.38 -8.67
C PRO A 352 18.12 -24.30 -8.73
N ARG A 353 18.15 -23.47 -9.78
CA ARG A 353 19.14 -22.37 -9.90
C ARG A 353 18.98 -21.24 -8.86
N PHE A 354 17.90 -21.23 -8.09
CA PHE A 354 17.62 -20.20 -7.08
C PHE A 354 18.02 -20.61 -5.65
N THR A 355 18.66 -21.77 -5.47
CA THR A 355 18.92 -22.33 -4.13
C THR A 355 20.18 -21.81 -3.44
N ASP A 356 21.12 -21.16 -4.13
CA ASP A 356 22.41 -20.81 -3.51
C ASP A 356 22.26 -19.79 -2.36
N ALA A 357 21.20 -18.98 -2.38
CA ALA A 357 20.84 -18.07 -1.30
C ALA A 357 19.93 -18.69 -0.22
N SER A 358 19.71 -20.01 -0.21
CA SER A 358 18.74 -20.66 0.69
C SER A 358 19.02 -20.40 2.17
N GLY A 359 20.29 -20.22 2.56
CA GLY A 359 20.68 -19.87 3.93
C GLY A 359 20.15 -18.52 4.41
N ALA A 360 19.73 -17.64 3.49
CA ALA A 360 19.11 -16.35 3.81
C ALA A 360 17.61 -16.47 4.13
N LEU A 361 16.99 -17.60 3.82
CA LEU A 361 15.53 -17.77 3.95
C LEU A 361 15.04 -17.67 5.38
N LEU A 362 15.66 -18.39 6.31
CA LEU A 362 15.28 -18.34 7.71
C LEU A 362 15.40 -16.92 8.31
N PRO A 363 16.56 -16.23 8.24
CA PRO A 363 16.66 -14.89 8.80
C PRO A 363 15.72 -13.90 8.12
N LEU A 364 15.53 -13.98 6.80
CA LEU A 364 14.63 -13.06 6.09
C LEU A 364 13.14 -13.35 6.38
N ALA A 365 12.76 -14.61 6.54
CA ALA A 365 11.41 -14.97 6.98
C ALA A 365 11.12 -14.44 8.39
N GLY A 366 12.11 -14.51 9.29
CA GLY A 366 12.04 -13.86 10.59
C GLY A 366 11.89 -12.34 10.48
N ALA A 367 12.69 -11.69 9.62
CA ALA A 367 12.66 -10.25 9.40
C ALA A 367 11.27 -9.79 8.91
N MET A 368 10.70 -10.49 7.92
CA MET A 368 9.36 -10.21 7.42
C MET A 368 8.27 -10.57 8.44
N THR A 369 8.49 -11.52 9.35
CA THR A 369 7.55 -11.75 10.47
C THR A 369 7.52 -10.55 11.41
N CYS A 370 8.70 -10.04 11.80
CA CYS A 370 8.84 -8.86 12.64
C CYS A 370 8.23 -7.61 11.97
N LEU A 371 8.54 -7.37 10.70
CA LEU A 371 7.96 -6.27 9.94
C LEU A 371 6.43 -6.38 9.88
N GLY A 372 5.86 -7.60 9.88
CA GLY A 372 4.43 -7.82 9.80
C GLY A 372 3.71 -7.46 11.08
N ALA A 373 4.32 -7.82 12.22
CA ALA A 373 3.90 -7.30 13.51
C ALA A 373 3.99 -5.76 13.53
N THR A 374 5.09 -5.17 13.04
CA THR A 374 5.22 -3.71 12.96
C THR A 374 4.16 -3.06 12.07
N VAL A 375 3.76 -3.68 10.97
CA VAL A 375 2.64 -3.18 10.13
C VAL A 375 1.36 -3.10 10.97
N LEU A 376 1.02 -4.16 11.71
CA LEU A 376 -0.16 -4.17 12.58
C LEU A 376 -0.06 -3.12 13.69
N PHE A 377 1.09 -3.01 14.36
CA PHE A 377 1.35 -2.00 15.38
C PHE A 377 1.26 -0.58 14.83
N THR A 378 1.77 -0.35 13.63
CA THR A 378 1.72 0.97 12.98
C THR A 378 0.29 1.38 12.68
N HIS A 379 -0.53 0.47 12.16
CA HIS A 379 -1.96 0.76 11.93
C HIS A 379 -2.68 1.08 13.23
N TYR A 380 -2.39 0.34 14.31
CA TYR A 380 -2.96 0.62 15.63
C TYR A 380 -2.50 1.99 16.19
N LEU A 381 -1.19 2.28 16.14
CA LEU A 381 -0.62 3.52 16.66
C LEU A 381 -1.08 4.75 15.89
N LEU A 382 -1.19 4.64 14.56
CA LEU A 382 -1.75 5.69 13.71
C LEU A 382 -3.24 5.92 14.01
N ALA A 383 -4.01 4.86 14.26
CA ALA A 383 -5.41 4.99 14.68
C ALA A 383 -5.55 5.70 16.04
N LEU A 384 -4.53 5.61 16.91
CA LEU A 384 -4.44 6.38 18.16
C LEU A 384 -3.79 7.77 17.98
N GLY A 385 -3.39 8.16 16.77
CA GLY A 385 -2.76 9.45 16.48
C GLY A 385 -1.30 9.58 16.92
N SER A 386 -0.63 8.49 17.32
CA SER A 386 0.75 8.52 17.78
C SER A 386 1.73 8.77 16.63
N ARG A 387 2.52 9.84 16.73
CA ARG A 387 3.57 10.18 15.73
C ARG A 387 4.93 9.55 16.01
N ALA A 388 5.12 9.01 17.22
CA ALA A 388 6.39 8.37 17.61
C ALA A 388 6.75 7.19 16.69
N VAL A 389 5.75 6.52 16.13
CA VAL A 389 5.95 5.43 15.16
C VAL A 389 6.68 5.89 13.90
N LEU A 390 6.49 7.14 13.46
CA LEU A 390 7.17 7.67 12.26
C LEU A 390 8.65 7.87 12.49
N VAL A 391 9.01 8.33 13.69
CA VAL A 391 10.41 8.51 14.07
C VAL A 391 11.10 7.15 14.14
N ALA A 392 10.45 6.16 14.77
CA ALA A 392 10.94 4.79 14.81
C ALA A 392 11.16 4.22 13.40
N LEU A 393 10.14 4.32 12.53
CA LEU A 393 10.22 3.84 11.14
C LEU A 393 11.33 4.54 10.33
N GLY A 394 11.47 5.87 10.46
CA GLY A 394 12.49 6.62 9.73
C GLY A 394 13.92 6.32 10.18
N ILE A 395 14.15 6.20 11.50
CA ILE A 395 15.44 5.81 12.06
C ILE A 395 15.79 4.39 11.59
N THR A 396 14.85 3.46 11.71
CA THR A 396 15.04 2.08 11.27
C THR A 396 15.30 1.98 9.77
N ALA A 397 14.60 2.75 8.92
CA ALA A 397 14.85 2.74 7.49
C ALA A 397 16.28 3.20 7.16
N THR A 398 16.76 4.23 7.86
CA THR A 398 18.14 4.72 7.71
C THR A 398 19.16 3.70 8.22
N ALA A 399 18.89 3.07 9.37
CA ALA A 399 19.73 2.03 9.94
C ALA A 399 19.77 0.76 9.07
N ALA A 400 18.63 0.34 8.52
CA ALA A 400 18.52 -0.77 7.58
C ALA A 400 19.40 -0.52 6.36
N ALA A 401 19.32 0.69 5.77
CA ALA A 401 20.17 1.07 4.65
C ALA A 401 21.66 0.90 4.98
N GLY A 402 22.12 1.46 6.09
CA GLY A 402 23.51 1.39 6.52
C GLY A 402 23.97 -0.04 6.84
N LEU A 403 23.25 -0.77 7.69
CA LEU A 403 23.64 -2.11 8.12
C LEU A 403 23.61 -3.12 6.97
N ILE A 404 22.64 -3.02 6.07
CA ILE A 404 22.59 -3.88 4.87
C ILE A 404 23.75 -3.54 3.92
N THR A 405 24.12 -2.26 3.77
CA THR A 405 25.32 -1.94 2.96
C THR A 405 26.61 -2.52 3.55
N LEU A 406 26.72 -2.60 4.88
CA LEU A 406 27.86 -3.21 5.56
C LEU A 406 27.94 -4.74 5.40
N ALA A 407 26.85 -5.39 4.97
CA ALA A 407 26.82 -6.82 4.69
C ALA A 407 27.62 -7.23 3.44
N GLY A 408 28.12 -6.25 2.66
CA GLY A 408 29.07 -6.49 1.57
C GLY A 408 28.52 -7.31 0.41
N GLY A 409 27.19 -7.43 0.29
CA GLY A 409 26.52 -8.21 -0.75
C GLY A 409 26.35 -9.71 -0.43
N SER A 410 26.72 -10.19 0.76
CA SER A 410 26.43 -11.58 1.15
C SER A 410 24.92 -11.77 1.43
N PRO A 411 24.21 -12.68 0.73
CA PRO A 411 22.78 -12.91 0.91
C PRO A 411 22.38 -13.17 2.37
N VAL A 412 23.17 -14.01 3.05
CA VAL A 412 22.89 -14.42 4.44
C VAL A 412 23.18 -13.28 5.41
N ALA A 413 24.28 -12.55 5.22
CA ALA A 413 24.59 -11.39 6.06
C ALA A 413 23.54 -10.29 5.89
N THR A 414 23.13 -9.99 4.65
CA THR A 414 22.06 -9.02 4.33
C THR A 414 20.77 -9.39 5.06
N ALA A 415 20.33 -10.65 4.98
CA ALA A 415 19.12 -11.12 5.67
C ALA A 415 19.24 -11.08 7.20
N ARG A 416 20.42 -11.37 7.78
CA ARG A 416 20.65 -11.26 9.24
C ARG A 416 20.63 -9.81 9.72
N MET A 417 21.21 -8.89 8.96
CA MET A 417 21.18 -7.46 9.27
C MET A 417 19.75 -6.91 9.19
N ASP A 418 18.99 -7.29 8.16
CA ASP A 418 17.58 -6.92 8.06
C ASP A 418 16.79 -7.49 9.25
N LEU A 419 16.95 -8.78 9.60
CA LEU A 419 16.32 -9.37 10.79
C LEU A 419 16.62 -8.59 12.06
N ALA A 420 17.89 -8.25 12.31
CA ALA A 420 18.27 -7.51 13.51
C ALA A 420 17.54 -6.17 13.60
N VAL A 421 17.49 -5.43 12.49
CA VAL A 421 16.84 -4.12 12.41
C VAL A 421 15.31 -4.24 12.56
N GLN A 422 14.68 -5.20 11.89
CA GLN A 422 13.24 -5.42 11.99
C GLN A 422 12.82 -5.94 13.38
N ALA A 423 13.65 -6.77 14.02
CA ALA A 423 13.39 -7.24 15.38
C ALA A 423 13.40 -6.08 16.38
N VAL A 424 14.41 -5.19 16.31
CA VAL A 424 14.46 -3.98 17.13
C VAL A 424 13.24 -3.09 16.88
N LEU A 425 12.88 -2.86 15.61
CA LEU A 425 11.70 -2.08 15.25
C LEU A 425 10.41 -2.68 15.80
N ALA A 426 10.23 -4.00 15.71
CA ALA A 426 9.07 -4.71 16.23
C ALA A 426 8.96 -4.57 17.76
N VAL A 427 10.08 -4.67 18.49
CA VAL A 427 10.12 -4.44 19.94
C VAL A 427 9.78 -2.99 20.27
N VAL A 428 10.41 -2.01 19.61
CA VAL A 428 10.16 -0.59 19.85
C VAL A 428 8.70 -0.24 19.59
N THR A 429 8.15 -0.67 18.47
CA THR A 429 6.75 -0.41 18.11
C THR A 429 5.76 -1.14 19.01
N GLY A 430 6.08 -2.37 19.46
CA GLY A 430 5.31 -3.09 20.48
C GLY A 430 5.29 -2.38 21.84
N LEU A 431 6.45 -1.85 22.29
CA LEU A 431 6.53 -1.05 23.51
C LEU A 431 5.72 0.25 23.40
N LEU A 432 5.73 0.90 22.23
CA LEU A 432 4.89 2.07 21.97
C LEU A 432 3.40 1.74 22.06
N VAL A 433 2.97 0.57 21.57
CA VAL A 433 1.58 0.08 21.69
C VAL A 433 1.20 -0.12 23.16
N VAL A 434 2.04 -0.80 23.93
CA VAL A 434 1.79 -1.03 25.37
C VAL A 434 1.73 0.30 26.13
N GLY A 435 2.66 1.22 25.85
CA GLY A 435 2.66 2.55 26.46
C GLY A 435 1.43 3.38 26.10
N ALA A 436 0.99 3.34 24.84
CA ALA A 436 -0.24 4.01 24.41
C ALA A 436 -1.47 3.44 25.11
N ALA A 437 -1.57 2.11 25.24
CA ALA A 437 -2.69 1.46 25.90
C ALA A 437 -2.75 1.78 27.41
N ARG A 438 -1.60 1.79 28.10
CA ARG A 438 -1.53 2.17 29.53
C ARG A 438 -1.99 3.62 29.77
N ARG A 439 -1.66 4.55 28.87
CA ARG A 439 -2.13 5.94 28.97
C ARG A 439 -3.66 6.03 28.81
N THR A 440 -4.23 5.27 27.88
CA THR A 440 -5.69 5.27 27.67
C THR A 440 -6.45 4.68 28.86
N THR A 441 -5.95 3.62 29.51
CA THR A 441 -6.59 3.05 30.70
C THR A 441 -6.44 3.96 31.93
N ALA A 442 -5.27 4.58 32.12
CA ALA A 442 -5.06 5.54 33.21
C ALA A 442 -5.96 6.77 33.09
N ALA A 443 -6.13 7.32 31.88
CA ALA A 443 -7.02 8.45 31.62
C ALA A 443 -8.50 8.10 31.88
N ALA A 444 -8.93 6.88 31.50
CA ALA A 444 -10.26 6.37 31.78
C ALA A 444 -10.52 6.21 33.29
N ALA A 445 -9.53 5.74 34.06
CA ALA A 445 -9.61 5.61 35.51
C ALA A 445 -9.63 6.97 36.24
N ALA A 446 -9.00 8.00 35.66
CA ALA A 446 -8.95 9.35 36.22
C ALA A 446 -10.19 10.22 35.89
N GLY A 447 -11.17 9.70 35.14
CA GLY A 447 -12.38 10.44 34.78
C GLY A 447 -12.15 11.60 33.81
N ALA A 448 -10.98 11.67 33.15
CA ALA A 448 -10.65 12.76 32.23
C ALA A 448 -11.43 12.63 30.91
N PRO A 449 -12.01 13.72 30.37
CA PRO A 449 -12.72 13.66 29.11
C PRO A 449 -11.77 13.25 27.97
N ALA A 450 -12.23 12.35 27.10
CA ALA A 450 -11.45 11.69 26.05
C ALA A 450 -10.73 12.64 25.05
N THR A 451 -10.98 13.93 25.10
CA THR A 451 -10.40 14.96 24.23
C THR A 451 -9.01 15.43 24.63
N GLU A 452 -8.56 15.21 25.88
CA GLU A 452 -7.22 15.65 26.35
C GLU A 452 -6.09 14.63 26.12
N VAL A 453 -6.41 13.41 25.67
CA VAL A 453 -5.44 12.28 25.59
C VAL A 453 -4.55 12.31 24.33
N THR A 454 -4.76 13.24 23.39
CA THR A 454 -4.07 13.25 22.08
C THR A 454 -2.97 14.31 21.89
N ALA A 455 -2.20 14.62 22.94
CA ALA A 455 -0.99 15.45 22.83
C ALA A 455 0.28 14.58 22.73
#